data_AF-A0A7J7V9P3-F1
#
_entry.id   AF-A0A7J7V9P3-F1
#
_cell.length_a   1.000
_cell.length_b   1.000
_cell.length_c   1.000
_cell.angle_alpha   90.00
_cell.angle_beta   90.00
_cell.angle_gamma   90.00
#
_symmetry.space_group_name_H-M   'P 1'
#
loop_
_entity.id
_entity.type
_entity.pdbx_description
1 polymer ?
#
loop_
_entity_poly.entity_id
_entity_poly.type
_entity_poly.pdbx_seq_one_letter_code
_entity_poly.pdbx_strand_id
1 'polypeptide(L)'
;MVIKKKKETQVTALTICHQDLETLRSLADAEEKNLASLLLHCVQLTDGVSQIPYVKQIVPLLEKADKNATCDPTIRSCLDILAGIYLSLSLKNPLKKVLASSLNCLPEFFLTEAIQSFTSRLQEELNTTDLYSYRKVIDNISSCLENFKLGITSVNNLLKNVLHFLQKSLIEISEENRKFAGNHIVQTQLMNDLLVGIRVSVLLVQKAPGLQRIHLKISGSPTWQSMCGLLSIFTKFLSDDDLLQTIQSTSGLAVILFIKVMFHPEEKIPDLISSLLLRSVDCTSVPEWFLNSCGSLCCADVSESALLFLCQGTLTMLDWQNGRMGPSGEALLLDTVHVLFTLSSQVL
;
A
#
# COMPACT_ATOMS: atom_id res chain seq x y z
N MET A 1 -22.76 21.68 24.58
CA MET A 1 -23.20 20.54 23.74
C MET A 1 -22.69 20.79 22.33
N VAL A 2 -21.51 20.26 21.99
CA VAL A 2 -20.91 20.44 20.65
C VAL A 2 -21.63 19.51 19.68
N ILE A 3 -22.48 20.07 18.82
CA ILE A 3 -23.15 19.34 17.76
C ILE A 3 -22.07 18.95 16.74
N LYS A 4 -21.67 17.67 16.75
CA LYS A 4 -20.88 17.06 15.67
C LYS A 4 -21.68 17.21 14.38
N LYS A 5 -21.34 18.16 13.52
CA LYS A 5 -21.80 18.21 12.13
C LYS A 5 -21.39 16.88 11.48
N LYS A 6 -22.36 16.00 11.25
CA LYS A 6 -22.20 14.76 10.49
C LYS A 6 -21.79 15.20 9.08
N LYS A 7 -20.52 14.99 8.72
CA LYS A 7 -20.02 15.31 7.38
C LYS A 7 -20.83 14.44 6.41
N GLU A 8 -21.72 15.03 5.63
CA GLU A 8 -22.49 14.29 4.63
C GLU A 8 -21.50 13.65 3.66
N THR A 9 -21.46 12.32 3.66
CA THR A 9 -20.60 11.55 2.78
C THR A 9 -21.21 11.62 1.39
N GLN A 10 -20.74 12.55 0.55
CA GLN A 10 -21.18 12.64 -0.83
C GLN A 10 -20.79 11.33 -1.57
N VAL A 11 -21.77 10.63 -2.12
CA VAL A 11 -21.53 9.40 -2.90
C VAL A 11 -21.44 9.79 -4.37
N THR A 12 -20.21 9.96 -4.86
CA THR A 12 -19.99 10.23 -6.29
C THR A 12 -20.43 9.02 -7.11
N ALA A 13 -21.12 9.25 -8.22
CA ALA A 13 -21.55 8.19 -9.11
C ALA A 13 -20.36 7.44 -9.75
N LEU A 14 -20.59 6.19 -10.13
CA LEU A 14 -19.65 5.37 -10.89
C LEU A 14 -19.33 6.02 -12.24
N THR A 15 -18.08 5.93 -12.65
CA THR A 15 -17.62 6.36 -13.97
C THR A 15 -16.84 5.23 -14.62
N ILE A 16 -17.07 5.01 -15.92
CA ILE A 16 -16.31 4.06 -16.74
C ILE A 16 -15.71 4.79 -17.94
N CYS A 17 -14.64 4.22 -18.50
CA CYS A 17 -14.06 4.77 -19.72
C CYS A 17 -14.99 4.50 -20.92
N HIS A 18 -14.82 5.26 -21.98
CA HIS A 18 -15.64 5.14 -23.19
C HIS A 18 -15.61 3.71 -23.77
N GLN A 19 -14.44 3.06 -23.75
CA GLN A 19 -14.29 1.70 -24.28
C GLN A 19 -15.09 0.66 -23.47
N ASP A 20 -15.07 0.78 -22.14
CA ASP A 20 -15.84 -0.09 -21.24
C ASP A 20 -17.35 0.13 -21.43
N LEU A 21 -17.76 1.37 -21.70
CA LEU A 21 -19.16 1.70 -21.95
C LEU A 21 -19.69 1.10 -23.26
N GLU A 22 -18.92 1.19 -24.34
CA GLU A 22 -19.27 0.56 -25.62
C GLU A 22 -19.29 -0.97 -25.51
N THR A 23 -18.38 -1.54 -24.73
CA THR A 23 -18.34 -2.98 -24.45
C THR A 23 -19.57 -3.43 -23.68
N LEU A 24 -20.03 -2.67 -22.68
CA LEU A 24 -21.30 -2.96 -21.98
C LEU A 24 -22.50 -2.88 -22.94
N ARG A 25 -22.54 -1.88 -23.83
CA ARG A 25 -23.62 -1.73 -24.81
C ARG A 25 -23.71 -2.89 -25.79
N SER A 26 -22.58 -3.42 -26.25
CA SER A 26 -22.56 -4.55 -27.19
C SER A 26 -22.93 -5.88 -26.55
N LEU A 27 -22.75 -6.00 -25.22
CA LEU A 27 -23.01 -7.22 -24.45
C LEU A 27 -24.37 -7.21 -23.72
N ALA A 28 -25.04 -6.07 -23.63
CA ALA A 28 -26.35 -5.95 -23.02
C ALA A 28 -27.38 -6.79 -23.79
N ASP A 29 -28.12 -7.64 -23.08
CA ASP A 29 -29.19 -8.43 -23.65
C ASP A 29 -30.47 -7.61 -23.84
N ALA A 30 -31.24 -7.92 -24.89
CA ALA A 30 -32.53 -7.28 -25.14
C ALA A 30 -33.57 -7.53 -24.02
N GLU A 31 -33.35 -8.55 -23.18
CA GLU A 31 -34.20 -8.87 -22.04
C GLU A 31 -33.79 -8.16 -20.74
N GLU A 32 -32.67 -7.42 -20.72
CA GLU A 32 -32.10 -6.71 -19.57
C GLU A 32 -31.85 -7.58 -18.32
N LYS A 33 -31.61 -8.88 -18.48
CA LYS A 33 -31.44 -9.83 -17.37
C LYS A 33 -30.00 -10.21 -17.12
N ASN A 34 -29.10 -9.93 -18.05
CA ASN A 34 -27.70 -10.31 -17.92
C ASN A 34 -26.90 -9.28 -17.09
N LEU A 35 -25.67 -9.65 -16.70
CA LEU A 35 -24.81 -8.79 -15.89
C LEU A 35 -24.42 -7.49 -16.63
N ALA A 36 -24.23 -7.54 -17.95
CA ALA A 36 -23.87 -6.37 -18.74
C ALA A 36 -24.98 -5.30 -18.73
N SER A 37 -26.25 -5.71 -18.86
CA SER A 37 -27.42 -4.84 -18.78
C SER A 37 -27.56 -4.20 -17.39
N LEU A 38 -27.35 -4.97 -16.32
CA LEU A 38 -27.33 -4.44 -14.95
C LEU A 38 -26.24 -3.37 -14.77
N LEU A 39 -25.03 -3.64 -15.25
CA LEU A 39 -23.91 -2.70 -15.15
C LEU A 39 -24.14 -1.44 -16.00
N LEU A 40 -24.69 -1.60 -17.21
CA LEU A 40 -25.02 -0.49 -18.10
C LEU A 40 -26.05 0.43 -17.45
N HIS A 41 -27.14 -0.13 -16.90
CA HIS A 41 -28.15 0.65 -16.19
C HIS A 41 -27.55 1.31 -14.94
N CYS A 42 -26.71 0.61 -14.18
CA CYS A 42 -26.05 1.16 -13.00
C CYS A 42 -25.22 2.39 -13.35
N VAL A 43 -24.40 2.34 -14.40
CA VAL A 43 -23.51 3.45 -14.80
C VAL A 43 -24.28 4.63 -15.41
N GLN A 44 -25.46 4.41 -15.99
CA GLN A 44 -26.32 5.48 -16.50
C GLN A 44 -26.97 6.32 -15.39
N LEU A 45 -27.01 5.82 -14.15
CA LEU A 45 -27.52 6.59 -13.02
C LEU A 45 -26.57 7.71 -12.63
N THR A 46 -27.13 8.90 -12.39
CA THR A 46 -26.37 10.11 -12.04
C THR A 46 -26.10 10.23 -10.53
N ASP A 47 -26.75 9.41 -9.71
CA ASP A 47 -26.64 9.43 -8.26
C ASP A 47 -25.99 8.14 -7.73
N GLY A 48 -24.92 8.30 -6.95
CA GLY A 48 -24.18 7.19 -6.38
C GLY A 48 -24.95 6.40 -5.32
N VAL A 49 -25.92 7.01 -4.64
CA VAL A 49 -26.78 6.28 -3.69
C VAL A 49 -27.69 5.30 -4.44
N SER A 50 -28.26 5.75 -5.55
CA SER A 50 -29.12 4.96 -6.45
C SER A 50 -28.38 3.79 -7.12
N GLN A 51 -27.04 3.85 -7.21
CA GLN A 51 -26.21 2.75 -7.75
C GLN A 51 -25.98 1.61 -6.74
N ILE A 52 -26.10 1.86 -5.43
CA ILE A 52 -25.83 0.86 -4.38
C ILE A 52 -26.66 -0.43 -4.54
N PRO A 53 -27.99 -0.37 -4.79
CA PRO A 53 -28.80 -1.57 -4.97
C PRO A 53 -28.35 -2.42 -6.17
N TYR A 54 -27.90 -1.80 -7.26
CA TYR A 54 -27.42 -2.50 -8.45
C TYR A 54 -26.10 -3.22 -8.17
N VAL A 55 -25.16 -2.56 -7.49
CA VAL A 55 -23.89 -3.20 -7.07
C VAL A 55 -24.16 -4.45 -6.21
N LYS A 56 -25.16 -4.40 -5.33
CA LYS A 56 -25.55 -5.55 -4.50
C LYS A 56 -26.21 -6.69 -5.29
N GLN A 57 -26.74 -6.42 -6.48
CA GLN A 57 -27.36 -7.44 -7.35
C GLN A 57 -26.34 -8.20 -8.20
N ILE A 58 -25.08 -7.75 -8.26
CA ILE A 58 -24.02 -8.40 -9.04
C ILE A 58 -23.86 -9.87 -8.64
N VAL A 59 -23.69 -10.16 -7.34
CA VAL A 59 -23.50 -11.54 -6.86
C VAL A 59 -24.75 -12.40 -7.05
N PRO A 60 -25.96 -11.96 -6.63
CA PRO A 60 -27.19 -12.74 -6.88
C PRO A 60 -27.45 -13.09 -8.35
N LEU A 61 -27.03 -12.24 -9.30
CA LEU A 61 -27.14 -12.55 -10.73
C LEU A 61 -26.11 -13.57 -11.17
N LEU A 62 -24.86 -13.44 -10.71
CA LEU A 62 -23.80 -14.41 -11.01
C LEU A 62 -24.10 -15.80 -10.40
N GLU A 63 -24.76 -15.87 -9.26
CA GLU A 63 -25.18 -17.14 -8.65
C GLU A 63 -26.23 -17.90 -9.48
N LYS A 64 -27.05 -17.17 -10.25
CA LYS A 64 -28.09 -17.71 -11.13
C LYS A 64 -27.56 -18.04 -12.52
N ALA A 65 -26.36 -17.57 -12.88
CA ALA A 65 -25.73 -17.91 -14.15
C ALA A 65 -25.38 -19.41 -14.19
N ASP A 66 -25.49 -20.02 -15.37
CA ASP A 66 -25.26 -21.46 -15.55
C ASP A 66 -23.81 -21.82 -15.20
N LYS A 67 -23.65 -22.67 -14.19
CA LYS A 67 -22.35 -23.10 -13.63
C LYS A 67 -21.68 -24.20 -14.45
N ASN A 68 -22.36 -24.75 -15.46
CA ASN A 68 -21.93 -25.94 -16.21
C ASN A 68 -21.27 -25.63 -17.56
N ALA A 69 -21.31 -24.38 -18.02
CA ALA A 69 -20.63 -23.94 -19.24
C ALA A 69 -19.30 -23.25 -18.89
N THR A 70 -18.26 -23.43 -19.71
CA THR A 70 -17.01 -22.64 -19.64
C THR A 70 -17.32 -21.16 -19.47
N CYS A 71 -16.62 -20.47 -18.55
CA CYS A 71 -16.91 -19.10 -18.14
C CYS A 71 -17.21 -18.19 -19.35
N ASP A 72 -18.47 -17.74 -19.44
CA ASP A 72 -19.01 -16.96 -20.55
C ASP A 72 -18.13 -15.73 -20.82
N PRO A 73 -17.68 -15.49 -22.08
CA PRO A 73 -16.91 -14.31 -22.43
C PRO A 73 -17.58 -13.00 -22.00
N THR A 74 -18.92 -12.96 -21.95
CA THR A 74 -19.70 -11.82 -21.46
C THR A 74 -19.44 -11.55 -19.99
N ILE A 75 -19.43 -12.58 -19.15
CA ILE A 75 -19.15 -12.48 -17.72
C ILE A 75 -17.72 -12.03 -17.49
N ARG A 76 -16.76 -12.57 -18.25
CA ARG A 76 -15.35 -12.16 -18.18
C ARG A 76 -15.20 -10.66 -18.48
N SER A 77 -15.80 -10.16 -19.55
CA SER A 77 -15.78 -8.73 -19.88
C SER A 77 -16.44 -7.88 -18.78
N CYS A 78 -17.53 -8.35 -18.18
CA CYS A 78 -18.17 -7.64 -17.06
C CYS A 78 -17.26 -7.59 -15.83
N LEU A 79 -16.53 -8.67 -15.50
CA LEU A 79 -15.57 -8.70 -14.39
C LEU A 79 -14.39 -7.75 -14.63
N ASP A 80 -13.93 -7.63 -15.87
CA ASP A 80 -12.91 -6.67 -16.29
C ASP A 80 -13.38 -5.22 -16.14
N ILE A 81 -14.60 -4.91 -16.58
CA ILE A 81 -15.22 -3.59 -16.39
C ILE A 81 -15.43 -3.28 -14.91
N LEU A 82 -15.83 -4.27 -14.09
CA LEU A 82 -15.95 -4.12 -12.64
C LEU A 82 -14.61 -3.81 -11.96
N ALA A 83 -13.52 -4.40 -12.44
CA ALA A 83 -12.17 -4.06 -11.99
C ALA A 83 -11.82 -2.60 -12.34
N GLY A 84 -12.12 -2.18 -13.57
CA GLY A 84 -11.95 -0.79 -14.03
C GLY A 84 -12.75 0.20 -13.17
N ILE A 85 -14.03 -0.09 -12.91
CA ILE A 85 -14.89 0.70 -12.02
C ILE A 85 -14.27 0.81 -10.62
N TYR A 86 -13.83 -0.32 -10.05
CA TYR A 86 -13.26 -0.31 -8.70
C TYR A 86 -12.03 0.61 -8.61
N LEU A 87 -11.15 0.56 -9.60
CA LEU A 87 -9.90 1.33 -9.65
C LEU A 87 -10.13 2.80 -10.04
N SER A 88 -11.24 3.15 -10.69
CA SER A 88 -11.60 4.55 -10.98
C SER A 88 -12.18 5.27 -9.76
N LEU A 89 -12.78 4.54 -8.83
CA LEU A 89 -13.39 5.12 -7.62
C LEU A 89 -12.35 5.65 -6.64
N SER A 90 -12.63 6.84 -6.09
CA SER A 90 -11.81 7.42 -5.03
C SER A 90 -11.89 6.61 -3.73
N LEU A 91 -10.81 6.60 -2.95
CA LEU A 91 -10.72 5.89 -1.65
C LEU A 91 -11.86 6.26 -0.68
N LYS A 92 -12.34 7.51 -0.74
CA LYS A 92 -13.38 8.03 0.15
C LYS A 92 -14.80 7.70 -0.33
N ASN A 93 -14.97 7.19 -1.56
CA ASN A 93 -16.28 6.89 -2.11
C ASN A 93 -16.88 5.62 -1.47
N PRO A 94 -18.06 5.69 -0.83
CA PRO A 94 -18.71 4.51 -0.24
C PRO A 94 -18.97 3.37 -1.23
N LEU A 95 -19.20 3.68 -2.52
CA LEU A 95 -19.40 2.67 -3.56
C LEU A 95 -18.20 1.74 -3.71
N LYS A 96 -16.97 2.23 -3.49
CA LYS A 96 -15.77 1.40 -3.54
C LYS A 96 -15.81 0.28 -2.50
N LYS A 97 -16.26 0.60 -1.28
CA LYS A 97 -16.43 -0.38 -0.20
C LYS A 97 -17.58 -1.34 -0.45
N VAL A 98 -18.71 -0.85 -0.98
CA VAL A 98 -19.85 -1.70 -1.35
C VAL A 98 -19.45 -2.68 -2.45
N LEU A 99 -18.68 -2.22 -3.43
CA LEU A 99 -18.16 -3.03 -4.52
C LEU A 99 -17.18 -4.08 -4.00
N ALA A 100 -16.18 -3.71 -3.18
CA ALA A 100 -15.27 -4.67 -2.55
C ALA A 100 -16.03 -5.72 -1.73
N SER A 101 -17.04 -5.33 -0.95
CA SER A 101 -17.85 -6.25 -0.16
C SER A 101 -18.65 -7.22 -1.03
N SER A 102 -19.21 -6.74 -2.14
CA SER A 102 -19.96 -7.60 -3.06
C SER A 102 -19.01 -8.57 -3.77
N LEU A 103 -17.87 -8.07 -4.27
CA LEU A 103 -16.87 -8.89 -4.96
C LEU A 103 -16.19 -9.92 -4.03
N ASN A 104 -16.10 -9.66 -2.73
CA ASN A 104 -15.64 -10.64 -1.75
C ASN A 104 -16.60 -11.85 -1.59
N CYS A 105 -17.86 -11.70 -2.01
CA CYS A 105 -18.87 -12.75 -1.99
C CYS A 105 -19.04 -13.43 -3.35
N LEU A 106 -18.11 -13.23 -4.30
CA LEU A 106 -18.17 -13.90 -5.58
C LEU A 106 -18.13 -15.43 -5.44
N PRO A 107 -18.93 -16.17 -6.23
CA PRO A 107 -18.82 -17.62 -6.30
C PRO A 107 -17.42 -18.07 -6.73
N GLU A 108 -16.93 -19.18 -6.16
CA GLU A 108 -15.59 -19.71 -6.42
C GLU A 108 -15.29 -19.89 -7.92
N PHE A 109 -16.30 -20.29 -8.68
CA PHE A 109 -16.22 -20.49 -10.12
C PHE A 109 -15.72 -19.26 -10.90
N PHE A 110 -16.04 -18.04 -10.43
CA PHE A 110 -15.65 -16.80 -11.10
C PHE A 110 -14.38 -16.15 -10.52
N LEU A 111 -13.81 -16.71 -9.45
CA LEU A 111 -12.69 -16.07 -8.75
C LEU A 111 -11.45 -15.99 -9.65
N THR A 112 -11.16 -17.00 -10.45
CA THR A 112 -9.98 -17.02 -11.33
C THR A 112 -10.03 -15.88 -12.34
N GLU A 113 -11.14 -15.75 -13.07
CA GLU A 113 -11.36 -14.68 -14.06
C GLU A 113 -11.40 -13.30 -13.40
N ALA A 114 -12.02 -13.19 -12.23
CA ALA A 114 -12.03 -11.93 -11.47
C ALA A 114 -10.62 -11.53 -11.02
N ILE A 115 -9.80 -12.48 -10.54
CA ILE A 115 -8.40 -12.23 -10.15
C ILE A 115 -7.61 -11.78 -11.37
N GLN A 116 -7.76 -12.46 -12.50
CA GLN A 116 -7.05 -12.13 -13.74
C GLN A 116 -7.41 -10.72 -14.22
N SER A 117 -8.69 -10.37 -14.21
CA SER A 117 -9.22 -9.06 -14.58
C SER A 117 -8.66 -7.94 -13.70
N PHE A 118 -8.74 -8.11 -12.37
CA PHE A 118 -8.17 -7.15 -11.42
C PHE A 118 -6.65 -7.04 -11.52
N THR A 119 -5.96 -8.15 -11.78
CA THR A 119 -4.51 -8.17 -12.00
C THR A 119 -4.16 -7.38 -13.26
N SER A 120 -4.86 -7.60 -14.38
CA SER A 120 -4.58 -6.87 -15.63
C SER A 120 -4.81 -5.35 -15.47
N ARG A 121 -5.97 -4.94 -14.96
CA ARG A 121 -6.30 -3.53 -14.78
C ARG A 121 -5.40 -2.82 -13.76
N LEU A 122 -5.01 -3.51 -12.68
CA LEU A 122 -4.04 -2.95 -11.74
C LEU A 122 -2.66 -2.79 -12.38
N GLN A 123 -2.24 -3.76 -13.22
CA GLN A 123 -0.98 -3.67 -13.94
C GLN A 123 -0.93 -2.46 -14.88
N GLU A 124 -2.03 -2.14 -15.54
CA GLU A 124 -2.16 -0.94 -16.38
C GLU A 124 -1.98 0.35 -15.57
N GLU A 125 -2.64 0.47 -14.42
CA GLU A 125 -2.49 1.63 -13.52
C GLU A 125 -1.04 1.77 -13.01
N LEU A 126 -0.38 0.65 -12.66
CA LEU A 126 1.02 0.65 -12.21
C LEU A 126 2.02 1.08 -13.30
N ASN A 127 1.66 0.94 -14.58
CA ASN A 127 2.51 1.32 -15.70
C ASN A 127 2.46 2.83 -16.01
N THR A 128 1.66 3.61 -15.27
CA THR A 128 1.57 5.05 -15.50
C THR A 128 2.93 5.76 -15.32
N THR A 129 3.15 6.75 -16.16
CA THR A 129 4.29 7.68 -16.09
C THR A 129 3.84 9.08 -15.71
N ASP A 130 2.54 9.28 -15.50
CA ASP A 130 1.98 10.56 -15.09
C ASP A 130 2.06 10.72 -13.56
N LEU A 131 2.89 11.65 -13.11
CA LEU A 131 3.10 11.95 -11.69
C LEU A 131 1.79 12.32 -10.99
N TYR A 132 0.87 13.03 -11.66
CA TYR A 132 -0.41 13.43 -11.07
C TYR A 132 -1.35 12.24 -10.82
N SER A 133 -1.13 11.12 -11.53
CA SER A 133 -1.86 9.88 -11.35
C SER A 133 -1.30 9.02 -10.22
N TYR A 134 -0.05 9.23 -9.77
CA TYR A 134 0.59 8.38 -8.76
C TYR A 134 -0.21 8.28 -7.48
N ARG A 135 -0.77 9.40 -7.02
CA ARG A 135 -1.58 9.41 -5.81
C ARG A 135 -2.79 8.46 -5.92
N LYS A 136 -3.48 8.48 -7.05
CA LYS A 136 -4.61 7.58 -7.32
C LYS A 136 -4.17 6.12 -7.28
N VAL A 137 -3.05 5.79 -7.91
CA VAL A 137 -2.52 4.41 -7.95
C VAL A 137 -2.12 3.93 -6.56
N ILE A 138 -1.46 4.78 -5.75
CA ILE A 138 -1.11 4.48 -4.36
C ILE A 138 -2.38 4.22 -3.52
N ASP A 139 -3.40 5.08 -3.64
CA ASP A 139 -4.68 4.90 -2.95
C ASP A 139 -5.41 3.61 -3.40
N ASN A 140 -5.25 3.23 -4.68
CA ASN A 140 -5.78 1.96 -5.22
C ASN A 140 -5.06 0.75 -4.62
N ILE A 141 -3.73 0.77 -4.52
CA ILE A 141 -2.96 -0.28 -3.83
C ILE A 141 -3.44 -0.42 -2.38
N SER A 142 -3.59 0.70 -1.65
CA SER A 142 -4.13 0.71 -0.28
C SER A 142 -5.51 0.06 -0.22
N SER A 143 -6.42 0.49 -1.10
CA SER A 143 -7.79 -0.03 -1.17
C SER A 143 -7.82 -1.54 -1.44
N CYS A 144 -6.91 -2.04 -2.29
CA CYS A 144 -6.80 -3.47 -2.58
C CYS A 144 -6.35 -4.29 -1.37
N LEU A 145 -5.51 -3.72 -0.49
CA LEU A 145 -5.00 -4.38 0.72
C LEU A 145 -5.97 -4.31 1.91
N GLU A 146 -7.00 -3.46 1.84
CA GLU A 146 -7.97 -3.23 2.91
C GLU A 146 -9.21 -4.14 2.80
N ASN A 147 -9.17 -5.30 3.46
CA ASN A 147 -10.31 -6.23 3.59
C ASN A 147 -10.92 -6.68 2.26
N PHE A 148 -10.14 -6.66 1.18
CA PHE A 148 -10.58 -7.08 -0.15
C PHE A 148 -9.75 -8.26 -0.64
N LYS A 149 -10.30 -9.47 -0.55
CA LYS A 149 -9.57 -10.73 -0.83
C LYS A 149 -9.04 -10.77 -2.26
N LEU A 150 -9.87 -10.38 -3.21
CA LEU A 150 -9.52 -10.31 -4.63
C LEU A 150 -8.35 -9.32 -4.85
N GLY A 151 -8.46 -8.12 -4.27
CA GLY A 151 -7.43 -7.09 -4.33
C GLY A 151 -6.09 -7.54 -3.72
N ILE A 152 -6.12 -8.19 -2.56
CA ILE A 152 -4.92 -8.75 -1.92
C ILE A 152 -4.25 -9.76 -2.86
N THR A 153 -5.01 -10.67 -3.46
CA THR A 153 -4.47 -11.67 -4.39
C THR A 153 -3.87 -11.01 -5.64
N SER A 154 -4.56 -10.04 -6.24
CA SER A 154 -4.05 -9.31 -7.42
C SER A 154 -2.78 -8.51 -7.11
N VAL A 155 -2.70 -7.85 -5.94
CA VAL A 155 -1.48 -7.16 -5.50
C VAL A 155 -0.32 -8.15 -5.30
N ASN A 156 -0.58 -9.33 -4.73
CA ASN A 156 0.44 -10.37 -4.58
C ASN A 156 0.93 -10.92 -5.92
N ASN A 157 0.04 -11.08 -6.90
CA ASN A 157 0.43 -11.50 -8.26
C ASN A 157 1.35 -10.48 -8.94
N LEU A 158 1.19 -9.19 -8.60
CA LEU A 158 1.98 -8.08 -9.14
C LEU A 158 3.03 -7.55 -8.18
N LEU A 159 3.42 -8.31 -7.16
CA LEU A 159 4.22 -7.80 -6.04
C LEU A 159 5.50 -7.08 -6.49
N LYS A 160 6.18 -7.63 -7.50
CA LYS A 160 7.35 -7.00 -8.12
C LYS A 160 7.01 -5.63 -8.71
N ASN A 161 5.96 -5.55 -9.52
CA ASN A 161 5.53 -4.34 -10.20
C ASN A 161 5.05 -3.28 -9.20
N VAL A 162 4.35 -3.69 -8.13
CA VAL A 162 3.90 -2.82 -7.05
C VAL A 162 5.09 -2.23 -6.28
N LEU A 163 6.07 -3.04 -5.89
CA LEU A 163 7.27 -2.54 -5.19
C LEU A 163 8.07 -1.58 -6.07
N HIS A 164 8.26 -1.93 -7.34
CA HIS A 164 8.96 -1.08 -8.29
C HIS A 164 8.24 0.27 -8.49
N PHE A 165 6.90 0.24 -8.62
CA PHE A 165 6.09 1.45 -8.73
C PHE A 165 6.18 2.32 -7.47
N LEU A 166 6.10 1.74 -6.27
CA LEU A 166 6.26 2.48 -5.00
C LEU A 166 7.65 3.11 -4.90
N GLN A 167 8.70 2.38 -5.29
CA GLN A 167 10.06 2.91 -5.30
C GLN A 167 10.18 4.10 -6.27
N LYS A 168 9.73 3.92 -7.52
CA LYS A 168 9.74 4.95 -8.56
C LYS A 168 8.96 6.19 -8.14
N SER A 169 7.71 6.02 -7.70
CA SER A 169 6.83 7.13 -7.33
C SER A 169 7.36 7.94 -6.17
N LEU A 170 7.92 7.31 -5.13
CA LEU A 170 8.52 8.04 -4.01
C LEU A 170 9.75 8.87 -4.43
N ILE A 171 10.58 8.35 -5.34
CA ILE A 171 11.72 9.09 -5.89
C ILE A 171 11.22 10.32 -6.66
N GLU A 172 10.34 10.11 -7.64
CA GLU A 172 9.90 11.17 -8.53
C GLU A 172 9.08 12.24 -7.80
N ILE A 173 8.19 11.86 -6.87
CA ILE A 173 7.46 12.82 -6.02
C ILE A 173 8.44 13.62 -5.16
N SER A 174 9.47 12.98 -4.59
CA SER A 174 10.47 13.67 -3.78
C SER A 174 11.30 14.65 -4.60
N GLU A 175 11.70 14.28 -5.82
CA GLU A 175 12.43 15.16 -6.73
C GLU A 175 11.57 16.34 -7.15
N GLU A 176 10.30 16.10 -7.48
CA GLU A 176 9.35 17.16 -7.84
C GLU A 176 9.12 18.12 -6.66
N ASN A 177 9.02 17.60 -5.43
CA ASN A 177 8.89 18.43 -4.22
C ASN A 177 10.07 19.40 -4.04
N ARG A 178 11.29 18.96 -4.40
CA ARG A 178 12.49 19.81 -4.35
C ARG A 178 12.48 20.90 -5.41
N LYS A 179 11.95 20.63 -6.62
CA LYS A 179 11.81 21.65 -7.69
C LYS A 179 10.84 22.78 -7.30
N PHE A 180 9.82 22.46 -6.51
CA PHE A 180 8.83 23.43 -6.03
C PHE A 180 9.19 24.08 -4.70
N ALA A 181 10.46 24.07 -4.29
CA ALA A 181 10.93 24.78 -3.10
C ALA A 181 10.42 26.22 -3.03
N GLY A 182 9.68 26.55 -1.97
CA GLY A 182 9.06 27.88 -1.77
C GLY A 182 7.60 27.97 -2.20
N ASN A 183 7.08 27.02 -2.99
CA ASN A 183 5.64 26.89 -3.25
C ASN A 183 4.99 25.97 -2.22
N HIS A 184 4.64 26.54 -1.06
CA HIS A 184 4.13 25.78 0.08
C HIS A 184 2.86 24.96 -0.21
N ILE A 185 2.01 25.39 -1.15
CA ILE A 185 0.78 24.67 -1.49
C ILE A 185 1.13 23.36 -2.20
N VAL A 186 1.94 23.44 -3.25
CA VAL A 186 2.35 22.28 -4.05
C VAL A 186 3.24 21.36 -3.22
N GLN A 187 4.18 21.91 -2.44
CA GLN A 187 5.03 21.11 -1.56
C GLN A 187 4.22 20.36 -0.50
N THR A 188 3.22 21.00 0.12
CA THR A 188 2.36 20.32 1.11
C THR A 188 1.61 19.15 0.47
N GLN A 189 1.15 19.30 -0.77
CA GLN A 189 0.49 18.21 -1.51
C GLN A 189 1.46 17.06 -1.80
N LEU A 190 2.63 17.35 -2.38
CA LEU A 190 3.63 16.33 -2.71
C LEU A 190 4.16 15.62 -1.46
N MET A 191 4.39 16.34 -0.37
CA MET A 191 4.74 15.78 0.94
C MET A 191 3.62 14.88 1.49
N ASN A 192 2.35 15.23 1.28
CA ASN A 192 1.24 14.34 1.64
C ASN A 192 1.25 13.04 0.81
N ASP A 193 1.57 13.15 -0.48
CA ASP A 193 1.65 12.00 -1.38
C ASP A 193 2.82 11.09 -1.02
N LEU A 194 3.97 11.64 -0.64
CA LEU A 194 5.08 10.87 -0.04
C LEU A 194 4.63 10.13 1.21
N LEU A 195 3.99 10.83 2.15
CA LEU A 195 3.52 10.24 3.40
C LEU A 195 2.59 9.04 3.14
N VAL A 196 1.69 9.17 2.17
CA VAL A 196 0.76 8.08 1.83
C VAL A 196 1.48 6.95 1.10
N GLY A 197 2.43 7.24 0.21
CA GLY A 197 3.29 6.23 -0.41
C GLY A 197 4.01 5.36 0.64
N ILE A 198 4.63 6.00 1.64
CA ILE A 198 5.33 5.29 2.73
C ILE A 198 4.35 4.42 3.53
N ARG A 199 3.18 4.95 3.90
CA ARG A 199 2.14 4.20 4.62
C ARG A 199 1.67 2.97 3.84
N VAL A 200 1.50 3.11 2.53
CA VAL A 200 1.11 2.00 1.66
C VAL A 200 2.24 0.99 1.53
N SER A 201 3.51 1.40 1.51
CA SER A 201 4.64 0.47 1.58
C SER A 201 4.65 -0.33 2.90
N VAL A 202 4.39 0.32 4.03
CA VAL A 202 4.24 -0.35 5.35
C VAL A 202 3.07 -1.34 5.31
N LEU A 203 1.91 -0.91 4.82
CA LEU A 203 0.72 -1.77 4.71
C LEU A 203 0.97 -2.98 3.81
N LEU A 204 1.65 -2.78 2.67
CA LEU A 204 2.01 -3.84 1.74
C LEU A 204 2.86 -4.91 2.45
N VAL A 205 3.92 -4.52 3.17
CA VAL A 205 4.77 -5.45 3.91
C VAL A 205 3.99 -6.22 4.98
N GLN A 206 3.06 -5.57 5.68
CA GLN A 206 2.26 -6.21 6.72
C GLN A 206 1.18 -7.16 6.18
N LYS A 207 0.60 -6.86 5.01
CA LYS A 207 -0.59 -7.55 4.49
C LYS A 207 -0.32 -8.49 3.32
N ALA A 208 0.80 -8.35 2.61
CA ALA A 208 1.13 -9.19 1.47
C ALA A 208 1.83 -10.48 1.92
N PRO A 209 1.15 -11.66 1.92
CA PRO A 209 1.77 -12.94 2.27
C PRO A 209 2.98 -13.28 1.40
N GLY A 210 3.06 -12.76 0.17
CA GLY A 210 4.22 -12.94 -0.71
C GLY A 210 5.53 -12.34 -0.15
N LEU A 211 5.43 -11.35 0.74
CA LEU A 211 6.59 -10.69 1.35
C LEU A 211 7.11 -11.41 2.60
N GLN A 212 6.23 -12.11 3.32
CA GLN A 212 6.59 -12.88 4.54
C GLN A 212 7.55 -14.06 4.25
N ARG A 213 7.74 -14.42 2.97
CA ARG A 213 8.67 -15.48 2.52
C ARG A 213 9.82 -14.96 1.66
N ILE A 214 10.08 -13.64 1.63
CA ILE A 214 11.17 -13.06 0.82
C ILE A 214 12.51 -13.69 1.16
N HIS A 215 12.76 -14.03 2.42
CA HIS A 215 14.02 -14.64 2.88
C HIS A 215 14.38 -15.94 2.15
N LEU A 216 13.40 -16.64 1.57
CA LEU A 216 13.61 -17.87 0.81
C LEU A 216 14.00 -17.63 -0.66
N LYS A 217 13.95 -16.38 -1.14
CA LYS A 217 14.32 -15.99 -2.50
C LYS A 217 15.67 -15.28 -2.50
N ILE A 218 16.67 -16.02 -2.96
CA ILE A 218 18.02 -15.63 -3.41
C ILE A 218 18.23 -14.11 -3.46
N SER A 219 19.20 -13.64 -2.65
CA SER A 219 19.82 -12.31 -2.75
C SER A 219 20.13 -12.00 -4.21
N GLY A 220 19.40 -11.03 -4.80
CA GLY A 220 19.52 -10.69 -6.22
C GLY A 220 18.22 -10.76 -7.03
N SER A 221 17.11 -11.26 -6.45
CA SER A 221 15.82 -11.16 -7.14
C SER A 221 15.41 -9.69 -7.36
N PRO A 222 14.69 -9.36 -8.44
CA PRO A 222 14.21 -8.00 -8.68
C PRO A 222 13.33 -7.45 -7.52
N THR A 223 12.57 -8.33 -6.87
CA THR A 223 11.77 -8.01 -5.68
C THR A 223 12.67 -7.56 -4.52
N TRP A 224 13.78 -8.26 -4.28
CA TRP A 224 14.77 -7.90 -3.26
C TRP A 224 15.39 -6.53 -3.55
N GLN A 225 15.76 -6.27 -4.80
CA GLN A 225 16.33 -4.98 -5.20
C GLN A 225 15.37 -3.81 -4.95
N SER A 226 14.07 -3.99 -5.26
CA SER A 226 13.08 -2.95 -4.94
C SER A 226 12.86 -2.78 -3.44
N MET A 227 12.95 -3.85 -2.63
CA MET A 227 12.90 -3.74 -1.16
C MET A 227 14.10 -2.95 -0.61
N CYS A 228 15.33 -3.25 -1.05
CA CYS A 228 16.52 -2.46 -0.69
C CYS A 228 16.39 -1.00 -1.14
N GLY A 229 15.89 -0.78 -2.36
CA GLY A 229 15.67 0.57 -2.90
C GLY A 229 14.67 1.38 -2.08
N LEU A 230 13.55 0.77 -1.67
CA LEU A 230 12.57 1.38 -0.77
C LEU A 230 13.17 1.66 0.61
N LEU A 231 13.90 0.70 1.18
CA LEU A 231 14.59 0.89 2.46
C LEU A 231 15.57 2.07 2.40
N SER A 232 16.35 2.19 1.31
CA SER A 232 17.24 3.34 1.08
C SER A 232 16.50 4.67 1.01
N ILE A 233 15.32 4.70 0.37
CA ILE A 233 14.47 5.89 0.32
C ILE A 233 13.97 6.26 1.72
N PHE A 234 13.48 5.30 2.51
CA PHE A 234 12.97 5.58 3.86
C PHE A 234 14.08 6.06 4.79
N THR A 235 15.26 5.46 4.71
CA THR A 235 16.45 5.91 5.43
C THR A 235 16.80 7.36 5.07
N LYS A 236 16.77 7.73 3.78
CA LYS A 236 16.98 9.13 3.35
C LYS A 236 15.91 10.06 3.91
N PHE A 237 14.64 9.70 3.78
CA PHE A 237 13.53 10.54 4.27
C PHE A 237 13.52 10.69 5.78
N LEU A 238 13.98 9.68 6.51
CA LEU A 238 14.12 9.72 7.97
C LEU A 238 15.16 10.76 8.41
N SER A 239 16.23 10.91 7.65
CA SER A 239 17.35 11.83 7.95
C SER A 239 17.24 13.19 7.23
N ASP A 240 16.18 13.43 6.45
CA ASP A 240 15.99 14.68 5.69
C ASP A 240 15.16 15.68 6.53
N ASP A 241 15.83 16.68 7.09
CA ASP A 241 15.22 17.70 7.95
C ASP A 241 14.34 18.72 7.19
N ASP A 242 14.38 18.73 5.85
CA ASP A 242 13.50 19.57 5.03
C ASP A 242 12.10 18.93 4.84
N LEU A 243 11.94 17.67 5.24
CA LEU A 243 10.66 16.96 5.18
C LEU A 243 9.84 17.13 6.47
N LEU A 244 8.52 17.01 6.35
CA LEU A 244 7.63 17.05 7.52
C LEU A 244 7.98 15.93 8.51
N GLN A 245 7.95 16.24 9.80
CA GLN A 245 8.16 15.27 10.88
C GLN A 245 7.26 14.02 10.76
N THR A 246 6.04 14.17 10.21
CA THR A 246 5.15 13.02 9.97
C THR A 246 5.70 12.05 8.92
N ILE A 247 6.43 12.56 7.92
CA ILE A 247 7.13 11.74 6.93
C ILE A 247 8.29 11.04 7.61
N GLN A 248 9.14 11.77 8.33
CA GLN A 248 10.28 11.20 9.06
C GLN A 248 9.84 10.10 10.05
N SER A 249 8.82 10.37 10.87
CA SER A 249 8.23 9.40 11.80
C SER A 249 7.72 8.14 11.09
N THR A 250 6.97 8.30 9.99
CA THR A 250 6.45 7.15 9.23
C THR A 250 7.58 6.38 8.53
N SER A 251 8.62 7.07 8.06
CA SER A 251 9.84 6.46 7.52
C SER A 251 10.58 5.66 8.58
N GLY A 252 10.68 6.15 9.82
CA GLY A 252 11.25 5.40 10.95
C GLY A 252 10.51 4.09 11.21
N LEU A 253 9.17 4.12 11.17
CA LEU A 253 8.36 2.89 11.22
C LEU A 253 8.67 1.95 10.04
N ALA A 254 8.77 2.49 8.83
CA ALA A 254 9.03 1.71 7.62
C ALA A 254 10.42 1.06 7.65
N VAL A 255 11.47 1.78 8.07
CA VAL A 255 12.84 1.26 8.21
C VAL A 255 12.86 0.04 9.11
N ILE A 256 12.29 0.13 10.33
CA ILE A 256 12.29 -0.98 11.28
C ILE A 256 11.48 -2.17 10.74
N LEU A 257 10.32 -1.93 10.14
CA LEU A 257 9.50 -3.00 9.57
C LEU A 257 10.22 -3.71 8.41
N PHE A 258 10.90 -2.98 7.53
CA PHE A 258 11.65 -3.56 6.42
C PHE A 258 12.86 -4.35 6.93
N ILE A 259 13.61 -3.83 7.91
CA ILE A 259 14.69 -4.58 8.57
C ILE A 259 14.13 -5.88 9.16
N LYS A 260 13.03 -5.82 9.90
CA LYS A 260 12.37 -6.99 10.48
C LYS A 260 12.02 -8.06 9.44
N VAL A 261 11.58 -7.65 8.25
CA VAL A 261 11.14 -8.56 7.17
C VAL A 261 12.26 -8.94 6.20
N MET A 262 13.44 -8.31 6.27
CA MET A 262 14.56 -8.59 5.36
C MET A 262 15.72 -9.28 6.08
N PHE A 263 15.92 -9.00 7.35
CA PHE A 263 17.05 -9.50 8.13
C PHE A 263 16.82 -10.93 8.62
N HIS A 264 17.85 -11.76 8.50
CA HIS A 264 17.87 -13.14 8.97
C HIS A 264 19.27 -13.49 9.49
N PRO A 265 19.42 -14.24 10.59
CA PRO A 265 18.38 -14.84 11.44
C PRO A 265 17.57 -13.80 12.25
N GLU A 266 16.29 -14.09 12.52
CA GLU A 266 15.37 -13.16 13.19
C GLU A 266 15.79 -12.86 14.64
N GLU A 267 16.45 -13.81 15.30
CA GLU A 267 16.92 -13.67 16.69
C GLU A 267 17.96 -12.57 16.87
N LYS A 268 18.66 -12.18 15.79
CA LYS A 268 19.68 -11.12 15.78
C LYS A 268 19.14 -9.74 15.44
N ILE A 269 17.85 -9.63 15.12
CA ILE A 269 17.20 -8.34 14.83
C ILE A 269 17.36 -7.37 16.03
N PRO A 270 17.14 -7.79 17.29
CA PRO A 270 17.27 -6.86 18.41
C PRO A 270 18.69 -6.30 18.56
N ASP A 271 19.72 -7.14 18.41
CA ASP A 271 21.13 -6.73 18.53
C ASP A 271 21.52 -5.72 17.44
N LEU A 272 21.05 -5.94 16.20
CA LEU A 272 21.28 -5.02 15.09
C LEU A 272 20.62 -3.65 15.34
N ILE A 273 19.36 -3.66 15.77
CA ILE A 273 18.62 -2.42 16.03
C ILE A 273 19.24 -1.70 17.23
N SER A 274 19.63 -2.42 18.29
CA SER A 274 20.33 -1.84 19.44
C SER A 274 21.61 -1.14 18.99
N SER A 275 22.44 -1.81 18.18
CA SER A 275 23.67 -1.22 17.63
C SER A 275 23.40 0.03 16.80
N LEU A 276 22.29 0.07 16.07
CA LEU A 276 21.89 1.24 15.28
C LEU A 276 21.44 2.40 16.17
N LEU A 277 20.63 2.14 17.20
CA LEU A 277 20.17 3.14 18.16
C LEU A 277 21.33 3.71 18.99
N LEU A 278 22.29 2.87 19.37
CA LEU A 278 23.48 3.24 20.12
C LEU A 278 24.62 3.81 19.25
N ARG A 279 24.41 3.90 17.92
CA ARG A 279 25.42 4.35 16.94
C ARG A 279 26.74 3.56 17.03
N SER A 280 26.64 2.27 17.30
CA SER A 280 27.75 1.35 17.53
C SER A 280 27.76 0.19 16.52
N VAL A 281 27.19 0.40 15.33
CA VAL A 281 27.12 -0.63 14.29
C VAL A 281 28.53 -1.03 13.83
N ASP A 282 28.87 -2.32 14.00
CA ASP A 282 30.07 -2.87 13.39
C ASP A 282 29.81 -3.18 11.91
N CYS A 283 30.26 -2.25 11.05
CA CYS A 283 30.14 -2.35 9.60
C CYS A 283 30.79 -3.60 8.98
N THR A 284 31.66 -4.31 9.70
CA THR A 284 32.26 -5.56 9.20
C THR A 284 31.39 -6.79 9.45
N SER A 285 30.43 -6.68 10.38
CA SER A 285 29.57 -7.78 10.83
C SER A 285 28.18 -7.80 10.17
N VAL A 286 27.77 -6.68 9.56
CA VAL A 286 26.44 -6.51 8.98
C VAL A 286 26.41 -6.88 7.48
N PRO A 287 25.25 -7.35 6.97
CA PRO A 287 25.12 -7.68 5.54
C PRO A 287 25.33 -6.46 4.62
N GLU A 288 25.92 -6.69 3.46
CA GLU A 288 26.21 -5.64 2.46
C GLU A 288 24.95 -4.87 2.04
N TRP A 289 23.82 -5.56 1.86
CA TRP A 289 22.56 -4.91 1.49
C TRP A 289 22.09 -3.89 2.53
N PHE A 290 22.38 -4.15 3.81
CA PHE A 290 22.02 -3.27 4.91
C PHE A 290 22.89 -2.02 4.90
N LEU A 291 24.20 -2.15 4.68
CA LEU A 291 25.10 -1.01 4.52
C LEU A 291 24.72 -0.15 3.31
N ASN A 292 24.39 -0.78 2.18
CA ASN A 292 23.99 -0.08 0.97
C ASN A 292 22.67 0.69 1.12
N SER A 293 21.75 0.18 1.96
CA SER A 293 20.42 0.78 2.15
C SER A 293 20.34 1.73 3.36
N CYS A 294 21.06 1.42 4.43
CA CYS A 294 20.98 2.08 5.74
C CYS A 294 22.31 2.69 6.18
N GLY A 295 23.30 2.81 5.29
CA GLY A 295 24.65 3.27 5.65
C GLY A 295 24.67 4.62 6.37
N SER A 296 23.78 5.56 6.01
CA SER A 296 23.68 6.85 6.69
C SER A 296 23.24 6.74 8.16
N LEU A 297 22.55 5.66 8.54
CA LEU A 297 22.16 5.38 9.92
C LEU A 297 23.25 4.65 10.72
N CYS A 298 24.28 4.14 10.05
CA CYS A 298 25.40 3.44 10.71
C CYS A 298 26.52 4.41 11.13
N CYS A 299 26.46 5.67 10.70
CA CYS A 299 27.46 6.70 11.01
C CYS A 299 27.20 7.34 12.39
N ALA A 300 28.21 7.99 12.97
CA ALA A 300 28.06 8.68 14.26
C ALA A 300 27.16 9.94 14.19
N ASP A 301 26.96 10.48 12.98
CA ASP A 301 26.30 11.77 12.73
C ASP A 301 24.78 11.67 12.47
N VAL A 302 24.13 10.58 12.91
CA VAL A 302 22.67 10.44 12.77
C VAL A 302 21.95 11.54 13.53
N SER A 303 21.05 12.27 12.88
CA SER A 303 20.27 13.32 13.54
C SER A 303 19.45 12.79 14.73
N GLU A 304 19.26 13.65 15.73
CA GLU A 304 18.47 13.32 16.93
C GLU A 304 17.01 12.99 16.57
N SER A 305 16.45 13.70 15.57
CA SER A 305 15.13 13.42 15.00
C SER A 305 15.05 12.01 14.42
N ALA A 306 16.05 11.60 13.63
CA ALA A 306 16.10 10.26 13.06
C ALA A 306 16.16 9.18 14.16
N LEU A 307 16.99 9.36 15.19
CA LEU A 307 17.05 8.43 16.33
C LEU A 307 15.73 8.31 17.08
N LEU A 308 15.06 9.44 17.32
CA LEU A 308 13.74 9.47 17.98
C LEU A 308 12.71 8.64 17.20
N PHE A 309 12.66 8.83 15.88
CA PHE A 309 11.71 8.12 15.03
C PHE A 309 12.08 6.66 14.79
N LEU A 310 13.36 6.30 14.87
CA LEU A 310 13.80 4.91 14.93
C LEU A 310 13.36 4.24 16.23
N CYS A 311 13.51 4.91 17.38
CA CYS A 311 12.99 4.42 18.66
C CYS A 311 11.48 4.18 18.59
N GLN A 312 10.73 5.11 17.99
CA GLN A 312 9.30 4.95 17.74
C GLN A 312 9.00 3.74 16.85
N GLY A 313 9.77 3.55 15.77
CA GLY A 313 9.70 2.39 14.89
C GLY A 313 9.92 1.08 15.63
N THR A 314 10.97 1.01 16.43
CA THR A 314 11.37 -0.14 17.26
C THR A 314 10.23 -0.56 18.18
N LEU A 315 9.68 0.39 18.93
CA LEU A 315 8.57 0.11 19.86
C LEU A 315 7.29 -0.33 19.14
N THR A 316 7.05 0.14 17.91
CA THR A 316 5.79 -0.11 17.19
C THR A 316 5.82 -1.38 16.34
N MET A 317 6.95 -1.68 15.67
CA MET A 317 6.99 -2.69 14.60
C MET A 317 7.53 -4.06 15.04
N LEU A 318 8.26 -4.12 16.15
CA LEU A 318 8.79 -5.37 16.69
C LEU A 318 7.74 -6.13 17.51
N ASP A 319 7.84 -7.46 17.54
CA ASP A 319 6.91 -8.34 18.23
C ASP A 319 7.31 -8.53 19.70
N TRP A 320 6.98 -7.55 20.54
CA TRP A 320 7.29 -7.57 21.98
C TRP A 320 6.49 -8.60 22.79
N GLN A 321 5.37 -9.08 22.24
CA GLN A 321 4.43 -9.93 22.97
C GLN A 321 4.93 -11.38 23.06
N ASN A 322 4.54 -12.05 24.16
CA ASN A 322 4.78 -13.48 24.39
C ASN A 322 6.26 -13.90 24.42
N GLY A 323 7.17 -12.99 24.78
CA GLY A 323 8.60 -13.29 24.92
C GLY A 323 9.31 -13.64 23.61
N ARG A 324 8.72 -13.32 22.45
CA ARG A 324 9.25 -13.71 21.13
C ARG A 324 10.65 -13.17 20.81
N MET A 325 11.04 -12.06 21.43
CA MET A 325 12.33 -11.40 21.19
C MET A 325 13.44 -11.85 22.15
N GLY A 326 13.14 -12.69 23.15
CA GLY A 326 14.12 -13.21 24.10
C GLY A 326 14.92 -12.14 24.87
N PRO A 327 16.06 -12.52 25.47
CA PRO A 327 16.91 -11.61 26.25
C PRO A 327 17.44 -10.41 25.46
N SER A 328 17.80 -10.61 24.17
CA SER A 328 18.24 -9.52 23.29
C SER A 328 17.13 -8.49 23.06
N GLY A 329 15.86 -8.91 23.04
CA GLY A 329 14.72 -8.00 23.01
C GLY A 329 14.60 -7.14 24.27
N GLU A 330 14.78 -7.75 25.44
CA GLU A 330 14.75 -7.01 26.72
C GLU A 330 15.89 -5.99 26.80
N ALA A 331 17.10 -6.37 26.37
CA ALA A 331 18.23 -5.45 26.26
C ALA A 331 17.91 -4.28 25.31
N LEU A 332 17.35 -4.55 24.13
CA LEU A 332 16.94 -3.52 23.18
C LEU A 332 15.91 -2.55 23.78
N LEU A 333 14.97 -3.01 24.61
CA LEU A 333 14.03 -2.11 25.29
C LEU A 333 14.76 -1.14 26.22
N LEU A 334 15.74 -1.63 27.00
CA LEU A 334 16.55 -0.80 27.88
C LEU A 334 17.39 0.20 27.08
N ASP A 335 18.00 -0.23 25.98
CA ASP A 335 18.78 0.64 25.09
C ASP A 335 17.89 1.72 24.45
N THR A 336 16.69 1.35 24.01
CA THR A 336 15.71 2.29 23.45
C THR A 336 15.34 3.36 24.48
N VAL A 337 15.08 2.96 25.72
CA VAL A 337 14.77 3.87 26.83
C VAL A 337 15.97 4.78 27.15
N HIS A 338 17.18 4.23 27.19
CA HIS A 338 18.40 5.00 27.42
C HIS A 338 18.61 6.09 26.35
N VAL A 339 18.42 5.75 25.07
CA VAL A 339 18.51 6.71 23.97
C VAL A 339 17.45 7.80 24.09
N LEU A 340 16.19 7.43 24.35
CA LEU A 340 15.11 8.41 24.56
C LEU A 340 15.39 9.36 25.74
N PHE A 341 15.94 8.86 26.85
CA PHE A 341 16.35 9.70 27.97
C PHE A 341 17.48 10.67 27.59
N THR A 342 18.48 10.18 26.87
CA THR A 342 19.60 11.00 26.39
C THR A 342 19.10 12.14 25.51
N LEU A 343 18.24 11.83 24.54
CA LEU A 343 17.61 12.83 23.66
C LEU A 343 16.78 13.85 24.47
N SER A 344 16.02 13.40 25.47
CA SER A 344 15.23 14.30 26.32
C SER A 344 16.08 15.25 27.16
N SER A 345 17.27 14.79 27.60
CA SER A 345 18.19 15.59 28.41
C SER A 345 18.96 16.65 27.61
N GLN A 346 19.02 16.51 26.29
CA GLN A 346 19.64 17.48 25.38
C GLN A 346 18.68 18.62 24.98
N VAL A 347 17.37 18.43 25.20
CA VAL A 347 16.31 19.41 24.93
C VAL A 347 16.02 20.30 26.15
N LEU A 348 16.53 19.95 27.33
CA LEU A 348 16.38 20.65 28.62
C LEU A 348 17.56 21.60 28.90
#